data_AF-A0A1J1I541-F1
#
_entry.id   AF-A0A1J1I541-F1
#
_cell.length_a   1.000
_cell.length_b   1.000
_cell.length_c   1.000
_cell.angle_alpha   90.00
_cell.angle_beta   90.00
_cell.angle_gamma   90.00
#
_symmetry.space_group_name_H-M   'P 1'
#
loop_
_entity.id
_entity.type
_entity.pdbx_description
1 polymer ?
#
loop_
_entity_poly.entity_id
_entity_poly.type
_entity_poly.pdbx_seq_one_letter_code
_entity_poly.pdbx_strand_id
1 'polypeptide(L)'
;MEFKDVNGTGDSSVMSKYELHLHPLAEKDFIGSIKIELDLKKKPEQQNVIQTVVILDRSGSMGHAARRLTNEIIPMALSMLSYKKLQTIHLITFDSLSQLYTVTVERMKSLPIRAQGGTNMAPAIRKIQILFETFQSDKPIRVLTISDGQVGDRQETEKAAAGLVEFLKDREFTINSQAVRFFTSETQPDTKALCSLLQINNTTTSQLIDIPAEEENEIIAEQIASLFMSDNLCDGQTLSTDSEIILKFPWETSTSQLTLVPGENVFWLKEIPSDEIKIGEEPINIVTETPLTLPKFQALMEGKLFYIVDHMKVLKVVGTEEANNKIEKMVKYFQNTENDLEDSFNNEVKATQRKIADILTVIADDKTVTNLNSAQKAEYLRESSLLTEQPIEEQAEISTNFTNTKTDYAISERDIIFLVLSFFLAMIVIKYF
;
A
#
# COMPACT_ATOMS: atom_id res chain seq x y z
N MET A 1 -42.08 36.14 -37.23
CA MET A 1 -42.01 35.15 -36.13
C MET A 1 -41.00 35.71 -35.15
N GLU A 2 -41.51 36.28 -34.06
CA GLU A 2 -40.73 36.97 -33.04
C GLU A 2 -39.88 35.97 -32.24
N PHE A 3 -38.61 36.29 -32.03
CA PHE A 3 -37.82 35.67 -30.98
C PHE A 3 -38.32 36.23 -29.65
N LYS A 4 -39.00 35.40 -28.86
CA LYS A 4 -39.30 35.69 -27.47
C LYS A 4 -38.01 35.53 -26.67
N ASP A 5 -37.55 36.63 -26.09
CA ASP A 5 -36.63 36.63 -24.97
C ASP A 5 -37.28 35.87 -23.81
N VAL A 6 -36.86 34.62 -23.64
CA VAL A 6 -37.12 33.85 -22.44
C VAL A 6 -36.10 34.32 -21.41
N ASN A 7 -36.51 35.31 -20.60
CA ASN A 7 -35.89 35.60 -19.32
C ASN A 7 -36.07 34.37 -18.41
N GLY A 8 -35.14 33.43 -18.55
CA GLY A 8 -35.00 32.26 -17.69
C GLY A 8 -34.44 32.69 -16.33
N THR A 9 -35.27 32.51 -15.32
CA THR A 9 -34.96 32.54 -13.89
C THR A 9 -33.62 31.89 -13.58
N GLY A 10 -32.81 32.59 -12.76
CA GLY A 10 -31.47 32.19 -12.36
C GLY A 10 -31.36 30.72 -12.02
N ASP A 11 -30.73 29.99 -12.92
CA ASP A 11 -30.29 28.62 -12.73
C ASP A 11 -29.21 28.68 -11.66
N SER A 12 -29.58 28.36 -10.42
CA SER A 12 -28.60 28.15 -9.36
C SER A 12 -27.84 26.88 -9.74
N SER A 13 -26.81 27.03 -10.57
CA SER A 13 -25.92 25.94 -10.95
C SER A 13 -25.45 25.30 -9.64
N VAL A 14 -25.96 24.10 -9.38
CA VAL A 14 -25.52 23.31 -8.23
C VAL A 14 -24.06 23.00 -8.51
N MET A 15 -23.17 23.80 -7.93
CA MET A 15 -21.73 23.55 -8.01
C MET A 15 -21.51 22.17 -7.40
N SER A 16 -21.06 21.21 -8.21
CA SER A 16 -20.76 19.88 -7.72
C SER A 16 -19.70 20.00 -6.63
N LYS A 17 -19.87 19.23 -5.56
CA LYS A 17 -18.93 19.23 -4.44
C LYS A 17 -17.53 18.73 -4.84
N TYR A 18 -17.47 17.90 -5.89
CA TYR A 18 -16.27 17.22 -6.33
C TYR A 18 -15.85 17.67 -7.73
N GLU A 19 -14.55 17.79 -7.94
CA GLU A 19 -13.92 18.04 -9.23
C GLU A 19 -12.95 16.89 -9.56
N LEU A 20 -13.18 16.24 -10.70
CA LEU A 20 -12.27 15.24 -11.25
C LEU A 20 -11.42 15.90 -12.33
N HIS A 21 -10.12 16.02 -12.08
CA HIS A 21 -9.17 16.51 -13.06
C HIS A 21 -8.69 15.35 -13.92
N LEU A 22 -8.90 15.44 -15.24
CA LEU A 22 -8.45 14.46 -16.22
C LEU A 22 -7.23 14.98 -16.96
N HIS A 23 -6.12 14.29 -16.82
CA HIS A 23 -4.86 14.62 -17.49
C HIS A 23 -4.63 13.63 -18.64
N PRO A 24 -4.72 14.05 -19.91
CA PRO A 24 -4.52 13.17 -21.06
C PRO A 24 -3.10 12.60 -21.11
N LEU A 25 -2.99 11.27 -21.18
CA LEU A 25 -1.75 10.52 -21.29
C LEU A 25 -1.74 9.82 -22.66
N ALA A 26 -1.16 10.49 -23.67
CA ALA A 26 -1.24 10.10 -25.08
C ALA A 26 -2.68 10.11 -25.67
N GLU A 27 -2.90 9.44 -26.82
CA GLU A 27 -4.15 9.53 -27.58
C GLU A 27 -5.37 8.82 -26.94
N LYS A 28 -5.17 7.96 -25.93
CA LYS A 28 -6.25 7.06 -25.46
C LYS A 28 -6.42 6.94 -23.95
N ASP A 29 -5.37 7.12 -23.15
CA ASP A 29 -5.47 6.93 -21.70
C ASP A 29 -5.52 8.28 -20.97
N PHE A 30 -6.11 8.29 -19.78
CA PHE A 30 -6.20 9.47 -18.92
C PHE A 30 -5.76 9.12 -17.51
N ILE A 31 -5.08 10.07 -16.85
CA ILE A 31 -4.87 10.01 -15.41
C ILE A 31 -5.93 10.88 -14.75
N GLY A 32 -6.75 10.27 -13.90
CA GLY A 32 -7.73 10.95 -13.07
C GLY A 32 -7.12 11.32 -11.72
N SER A 33 -7.32 12.56 -11.29
CA SER A 33 -6.99 13.01 -9.94
C SER A 33 -8.17 13.72 -9.29
N ILE A 34 -8.51 13.29 -8.08
CA ILE A 34 -9.62 13.83 -7.31
C ILE A 34 -9.22 13.95 -5.84
N LYS A 35 -9.58 15.08 -5.22
CA LYS A 35 -9.33 15.32 -3.81
C LYS A 35 -10.61 15.09 -3.01
N ILE A 36 -10.54 14.18 -2.03
CA ILE A 36 -11.64 13.90 -1.12
C ILE A 36 -11.34 14.58 0.22
N GLU A 37 -12.22 15.49 0.61
CA GLU A 37 -12.14 16.10 1.93
C GLU A 37 -12.63 15.13 3.01
N LEU A 38 -11.92 15.07 4.12
CA LEU A 38 -12.34 14.31 5.29
C LEU A 38 -13.59 14.97 5.90
N ASP A 39 -14.71 14.27 5.89
CA ASP A 39 -15.93 14.75 6.53
C ASP A 39 -15.85 14.53 8.04
N LEU A 40 -15.23 15.48 8.75
CA LEU A 40 -15.12 15.47 10.22
C LEU A 40 -16.48 15.45 10.93
N LYS A 41 -17.60 15.73 10.23
CA LYS A 41 -18.95 15.72 10.79
C LYS A 41 -19.63 14.36 10.66
N LYS A 42 -19.13 13.43 9.83
CA LYS A 42 -19.63 12.06 9.81
C LYS A 42 -19.39 11.44 11.18
N LYS A 43 -20.48 11.07 11.85
CA LYS A 43 -20.40 10.41 13.16
C LYS A 43 -19.62 9.09 13.00
N PRO A 44 -18.82 8.69 14.01
CA PRO A 44 -18.12 7.40 14.05
C PRO A 44 -19.05 6.17 14.08
N GLU A 45 -20.36 6.35 13.90
CA GLU A 45 -21.33 5.26 13.78
C GLU A 45 -21.03 4.34 12.57
N GLN A 46 -20.31 4.82 11.55
CA GLN A 46 -19.87 4.01 10.39
C GLN A 46 -18.64 3.12 10.64
N GLN A 47 -17.94 3.24 11.78
CA GLN A 47 -16.80 2.34 12.12
C GLN A 47 -17.22 0.87 12.35
N ASN A 48 -18.52 0.59 12.43
CA ASN A 48 -19.06 -0.76 12.61
C ASN A 48 -18.95 -1.68 11.37
N VAL A 49 -18.30 -1.25 10.29
CA VAL A 49 -18.38 -1.92 8.98
C VAL A 49 -17.09 -2.64 8.59
N ILE A 50 -15.94 -2.37 9.25
CA ILE A 50 -14.68 -3.06 8.91
C ILE A 50 -14.71 -4.52 9.37
N GLN A 51 -14.40 -5.43 8.44
CA GLN A 51 -14.12 -6.83 8.74
C GLN A 51 -12.64 -6.99 9.11
N THR A 52 -12.34 -7.56 10.27
CA THR A 52 -10.95 -7.66 10.76
C THR A 52 -10.54 -9.10 10.95
N VAL A 53 -9.41 -9.46 10.35
CA VAL A 53 -8.78 -10.76 10.45
C VAL A 53 -7.41 -10.58 11.11
N VAL A 54 -7.19 -11.28 12.22
CA VAL A 54 -5.88 -11.38 12.87
C VAL A 54 -5.36 -12.79 12.68
N ILE A 55 -4.15 -12.91 12.17
CA ILE A 55 -3.46 -14.18 11.93
C ILE A 55 -2.28 -14.23 12.90
N LEU A 56 -2.35 -15.14 13.86
CA LEU A 56 -1.45 -15.15 15.00
C LEU A 56 -0.71 -16.49 15.08
N ASP A 57 0.61 -16.43 15.03
CA ASP A 57 1.44 -17.56 15.39
C ASP A 57 1.19 -17.92 16.87
N ARG A 58 1.01 -19.21 17.13
CA ARG A 58 1.00 -19.77 18.48
C ARG A 58 1.92 -20.97 18.57
N SER A 59 3.02 -20.97 17.82
CA SER A 59 4.10 -21.93 17.90
C SER A 59 4.77 -21.95 19.28
N GLY A 60 5.69 -22.89 19.48
CA GLY A 60 6.32 -23.13 20.78
C GLY A 60 7.19 -21.96 21.22
N SER A 61 7.83 -21.28 20.25
CA SER A 61 8.64 -20.07 20.47
C SER A 61 7.81 -18.94 21.05
N MET A 62 6.52 -18.86 20.69
CA MET A 62 5.64 -17.80 21.18
C MET A 62 5.41 -17.86 22.70
N GLY A 63 5.62 -19.01 23.35
CA GLY A 63 5.53 -19.17 24.80
C GLY A 63 4.29 -18.51 25.43
N HIS A 64 4.53 -17.58 26.36
CA HIS A 64 3.47 -16.77 26.98
C HIS A 64 2.98 -15.61 26.10
N ALA A 65 3.76 -15.22 25.09
CA ALA A 65 3.45 -14.09 24.23
C ALA A 65 2.21 -14.34 23.35
N ALA A 66 1.96 -15.57 22.88
CA ALA A 66 0.71 -15.88 22.16
C ALA A 66 -0.55 -15.51 22.96
N ARG A 67 -0.57 -15.86 24.26
CA ARG A 67 -1.67 -15.51 25.16
C ARG A 67 -1.71 -14.01 25.43
N ARG A 68 -0.55 -13.40 25.70
CA ARG A 68 -0.42 -11.96 25.98
C ARG A 68 -0.91 -11.11 24.80
N LEU A 69 -0.49 -11.44 23.59
CA LEU A 69 -0.95 -10.81 22.35
C LEU A 69 -2.47 -10.92 22.21
N THR A 70 -3.00 -12.14 22.35
CA THR A 70 -4.44 -12.39 22.19
C THR A 70 -5.25 -11.66 23.25
N ASN A 71 -4.85 -11.73 24.52
CA ASN A 71 -5.75 -11.36 25.62
C ASN A 71 -5.60 -9.91 26.06
N GLU A 72 -4.45 -9.28 25.80
CA GLU A 72 -4.10 -7.97 26.34
C GLU A 72 -3.79 -6.99 25.21
N ILE A 73 -2.80 -7.28 24.36
CA ILE A 73 -2.24 -6.32 23.41
C ILE A 73 -3.17 -6.07 22.21
N ILE A 74 -3.60 -7.11 21.49
CA ILE A 74 -4.46 -6.94 20.30
C ILE A 74 -5.80 -6.27 20.67
N PRO A 75 -6.51 -6.67 21.75
CA PRO A 75 -7.71 -5.95 22.19
C PRO A 75 -7.45 -4.48 22.53
N MET A 76 -6.26 -4.16 23.07
CA MET A 76 -5.85 -2.78 23.35
C MET A 76 -5.62 -1.99 22.05
N ALA A 77 -4.88 -2.54 21.09
CA ALA A 77 -4.66 -1.92 19.78
C ALA A 77 -5.98 -1.67 19.03
N LEU A 78 -6.89 -2.64 19.04
CA LEU A 78 -8.23 -2.49 18.48
C LEU A 78 -9.03 -1.38 19.19
N SER A 79 -8.88 -1.25 20.51
CA SER A 79 -9.54 -0.17 21.26
C SER A 79 -8.98 1.21 20.88
N MET A 80 -7.67 1.33 20.61
CA MET A 80 -7.04 2.55 20.10
C MET A 80 -7.57 2.92 18.69
N LEU A 81 -7.87 1.90 17.88
CA LEU A 81 -8.56 2.05 16.59
C LEU A 81 -10.08 2.24 16.72
N SER A 82 -10.57 2.58 17.93
CA SER A 82 -11.98 2.84 18.23
C SER A 82 -12.94 1.66 18.05
N TYR A 83 -12.44 0.41 18.05
CA TYR A 83 -13.31 -0.77 17.98
C TYR A 83 -14.19 -0.87 19.22
N LYS A 84 -15.46 -1.22 19.00
CA LYS A 84 -16.40 -1.45 20.11
C LYS A 84 -16.13 -2.80 20.76
N LYS A 85 -16.38 -2.90 22.07
CA LYS A 85 -16.23 -4.15 22.86
C LYS A 85 -16.95 -5.36 22.24
N LEU A 86 -18.10 -5.13 21.61
CA LEU A 86 -18.93 -6.16 20.98
C LEU A 86 -18.68 -6.32 19.48
N GLN A 87 -17.74 -5.57 18.89
CA GLN A 87 -17.39 -5.70 17.48
C GLN A 87 -16.72 -7.06 17.25
N THR A 88 -17.12 -7.73 16.17
CA THR A 88 -16.63 -9.06 15.82
C THR A 88 -15.29 -8.98 15.11
N ILE A 89 -14.37 -9.85 15.49
CA ILE A 89 -13.04 -10.04 14.92
C ILE A 89 -12.89 -11.53 14.59
N HIS A 90 -12.23 -11.83 13.48
CA HIS A 90 -11.81 -13.17 13.14
C HIS A 90 -10.36 -13.37 13.54
N LEU A 91 -10.10 -14.31 14.44
CA LEU A 91 -8.74 -14.70 14.83
C LEU A 91 -8.43 -16.07 14.23
N ILE A 92 -7.40 -16.13 13.40
CA ILE A 92 -6.84 -17.37 12.86
C ILE A 92 -5.53 -17.61 13.60
N THR A 93 -5.47 -18.66 14.41
CA THR A 93 -4.20 -19.08 15.01
C THR A 93 -3.57 -20.18 14.18
N PHE A 94 -2.24 -20.26 14.16
CA PHE A 94 -1.52 -21.34 13.50
C PHE A 94 -0.35 -21.89 14.32
N ASP A 95 -0.14 -23.20 14.18
CA ASP A 95 0.95 -24.00 14.74
C ASP A 95 1.20 -25.17 13.77
N SER A 96 1.23 -26.43 14.20
CA SER A 96 1.07 -27.59 13.30
C SER A 96 -0.28 -27.62 12.56
N LEU A 97 -1.31 -27.02 13.14
CA LEU A 97 -2.68 -26.89 12.63
C LEU A 97 -3.11 -25.42 12.65
N SER A 98 -4.20 -25.11 11.96
CA SER A 98 -4.84 -23.80 12.07
C SER A 98 -6.24 -23.90 12.68
N GLN A 99 -6.61 -22.89 13.47
CA GLN A 99 -7.93 -22.75 14.08
C GLN A 99 -8.48 -21.36 13.82
N LEU A 100 -9.77 -21.28 13.47
CA LEU A 100 -10.48 -20.02 13.25
C LEU A 100 -11.44 -19.78 14.41
N TYR A 101 -11.36 -18.60 15.00
CA TYR A 101 -12.26 -18.09 16.02
C TYR A 101 -12.98 -16.87 15.45
N THR A 102 -14.29 -16.79 15.65
CA THR A 102 -15.08 -15.58 15.40
C THR A 102 -15.57 -15.09 16.77
N VAL A 103 -15.00 -14.00 17.26
CA VAL A 103 -15.17 -13.53 18.64
C VAL A 103 -15.33 -12.02 18.68
N THR A 104 -15.90 -11.51 19.76
CA THR A 104 -15.88 -10.06 20.01
C THR A 104 -14.55 -9.61 20.60
N VAL A 105 -14.21 -8.32 20.48
CA VAL A 105 -13.02 -7.72 21.14
C VAL A 105 -12.99 -8.05 22.63
N GLU A 106 -14.12 -7.96 23.33
CA GLU A 106 -14.18 -8.30 24.76
C GLU A 106 -13.98 -9.80 25.01
N ARG A 107 -14.55 -10.67 24.18
CA ARG A 107 -14.38 -12.12 24.35
C ARG A 107 -12.94 -12.55 24.11
N MET A 108 -12.23 -11.89 23.19
CA MET A 108 -10.83 -12.15 22.85
C MET A 108 -9.93 -12.12 24.10
N LYS A 109 -10.18 -11.20 25.05
CA LYS A 109 -9.46 -11.07 26.34
C LYS A 109 -9.43 -12.32 27.21
N SER A 110 -10.38 -13.24 26.98
CA SER A 110 -10.58 -14.45 27.77
C SER A 110 -10.33 -15.74 26.99
N LEU A 111 -9.81 -15.64 25.76
CA LEU A 111 -9.55 -16.82 24.95
C LEU A 111 -8.41 -17.66 25.56
N PRO A 112 -8.53 -19.00 25.59
CA PRO A 112 -7.50 -19.88 26.11
C PRO A 112 -6.43 -20.18 25.05
N ILE A 113 -5.91 -19.17 24.36
CA ILE A 113 -4.82 -19.35 23.39
C ILE A 113 -3.52 -19.59 24.14
N ARG A 114 -2.81 -20.64 23.75
CA ARG A 114 -1.53 -21.06 24.32
C ARG A 114 -0.61 -21.48 23.18
N ALA A 115 0.70 -21.35 23.41
CA ALA A 115 1.72 -21.90 22.53
C ALA A 115 1.54 -23.42 22.36
N GLN A 116 1.78 -23.91 21.14
CA GLN A 116 1.71 -25.30 20.70
C GLN A 116 2.91 -25.63 19.80
N GLY A 117 3.11 -26.90 19.44
CA GLY A 117 4.24 -27.30 18.60
C GLY A 117 4.01 -27.01 17.10
N GLY A 118 5.08 -26.61 16.41
CA GLY A 118 5.10 -26.39 14.95
C GLY A 118 4.73 -24.96 14.53
N THR A 119 5.07 -24.60 13.29
CA THR A 119 4.85 -23.27 12.70
C THR A 119 4.47 -23.43 11.23
N ASN A 120 3.24 -23.91 10.95
CA ASN A 120 2.72 -24.15 9.61
C ASN A 120 1.67 -23.09 9.25
N MET A 121 2.02 -22.21 8.31
CA MET A 121 1.22 -21.04 7.96
C MET A 121 0.24 -21.31 6.81
N ALA A 122 0.52 -22.28 5.93
CA ALA A 122 -0.35 -22.56 4.78
C ALA A 122 -1.80 -22.91 5.17
N PRO A 123 -2.07 -23.68 6.24
CA PRO A 123 -3.44 -23.91 6.72
C PRO A 123 -4.14 -22.63 7.17
N ALA A 124 -3.42 -21.65 7.71
CA ALA A 124 -3.97 -20.36 8.10
C ALA A 124 -4.46 -19.58 6.88
N ILE A 125 -3.65 -19.54 5.82
CA ILE A 125 -4.00 -18.86 4.57
C ILE A 125 -5.26 -19.46 3.94
N ARG A 126 -5.40 -20.79 3.95
CA ARG A 126 -6.63 -21.45 3.48
C ARG A 126 -7.86 -21.06 4.31
N LYS A 127 -7.71 -20.81 5.61
CA LYS A 127 -8.82 -20.31 6.45
C LYS A 127 -9.17 -18.86 6.15
N ILE A 128 -8.21 -18.02 5.77
CA ILE A 128 -8.49 -16.66 5.28
C ILE A 128 -9.35 -16.73 4.03
N GLN A 129 -9.00 -17.60 3.08
CA GLN A 129 -9.79 -17.79 1.86
C GLN A 129 -11.24 -18.16 2.18
N ILE A 130 -11.45 -19.12 3.09
CA ILE A 130 -12.81 -19.51 3.56
C ILE A 130 -13.53 -18.32 4.19
N LEU A 131 -12.86 -17.48 4.98
CA LEU A 131 -13.47 -16.26 5.52
C LEU A 131 -13.89 -15.30 4.41
N PHE A 132 -13.02 -15.08 3.43
CA PHE A 132 -13.30 -14.16 2.31
C PHE A 132 -14.47 -14.65 1.44
N GLU A 133 -14.73 -15.96 1.37
CA GLU A 133 -15.95 -16.48 0.75
C GLU A 133 -17.23 -16.06 1.50
N THR A 134 -17.14 -15.82 2.81
CA THR A 134 -18.28 -15.41 3.65
C THR A 134 -18.40 -13.90 3.83
N PHE A 135 -17.36 -13.14 3.43
CA PHE A 135 -17.31 -11.70 3.57
C PHE A 135 -18.12 -11.00 2.50
N GLN A 136 -18.64 -9.83 2.85
CA GLN A 136 -19.37 -8.99 1.90
C GLN A 136 -18.33 -8.10 1.21
N SER A 137 -18.33 -8.07 -0.13
CA SER A 137 -17.30 -7.36 -0.91
C SER A 137 -17.32 -5.85 -0.72
N ASP A 138 -18.46 -5.29 -0.33
CA ASP A 138 -18.64 -3.86 -0.04
C ASP A 138 -18.01 -3.42 1.28
N LYS A 139 -17.53 -4.37 2.10
CA LYS A 139 -16.93 -4.06 3.40
C LYS A 139 -15.41 -4.06 3.33
N PRO A 140 -14.75 -3.01 3.84
CA PRO A 140 -13.30 -2.99 3.92
C PRO A 140 -12.79 -4.04 4.90
N ILE A 141 -11.62 -4.60 4.59
CA ILE A 141 -10.99 -5.67 5.33
C ILE A 141 -9.64 -5.21 5.87
N ARG A 142 -9.41 -5.41 7.16
CA ARG A 142 -8.08 -5.32 7.77
C ARG A 142 -7.54 -6.72 8.05
N VAL A 143 -6.30 -6.97 7.63
CA VAL A 143 -5.57 -8.20 7.91
C VAL A 143 -4.29 -7.84 8.68
N LEU A 144 -4.13 -8.42 9.86
CA LEU A 144 -2.92 -8.30 10.66
C LEU A 144 -2.29 -9.67 10.83
N THR A 145 -1.04 -9.83 10.38
CA THR A 145 -0.30 -11.09 10.56
C THR A 145 0.84 -10.91 11.55
N ILE A 146 0.92 -11.76 12.57
CA ILE A 146 1.97 -11.70 13.61
C ILE A 146 2.64 -13.07 13.72
N SER A 147 3.97 -13.12 13.61
CA SER A 147 4.76 -14.34 13.78
C SER A 147 6.12 -14.06 14.43
N ASP A 148 6.62 -15.01 15.23
CA ASP A 148 7.95 -14.96 15.85
C ASP A 148 8.97 -15.94 15.26
N GLY A 149 8.50 -16.85 14.42
CA GLY A 149 9.26 -18.04 14.06
C GLY A 149 9.52 -18.22 12.57
N GLN A 150 10.36 -19.20 12.29
CA GLN A 150 10.51 -19.75 10.95
C GLN A 150 9.29 -20.59 10.59
N VAL A 151 8.81 -20.46 9.35
CA VAL A 151 7.67 -21.24 8.87
C VAL A 151 8.14 -22.57 8.31
N GLY A 152 7.64 -23.67 8.87
CA GLY A 152 8.04 -25.03 8.53
C GLY A 152 7.51 -25.51 7.17
N ASP A 153 6.38 -24.97 6.72
CA ASP A 153 5.69 -25.31 5.46
C ASP A 153 5.77 -24.17 4.42
N ARG A 154 6.97 -23.61 4.28
CA ARG A 154 7.18 -22.40 3.46
C ARG A 154 6.73 -22.55 2.01
N GLN A 155 6.99 -23.67 1.35
CA GLN A 155 6.58 -23.89 -0.05
C GLN A 155 5.05 -23.94 -0.17
N GLU A 156 4.38 -24.62 0.75
CA GLU A 156 2.93 -24.70 0.83
C GLU A 156 2.31 -23.34 1.15
N THR A 157 2.97 -22.54 1.98
CA THR A 157 2.57 -21.18 2.34
C THR A 157 2.62 -20.26 1.12
N GLU A 158 3.73 -20.29 0.37
CA GLU A 158 3.89 -19.54 -0.88
C GLU A 158 2.80 -19.93 -1.90
N LYS A 159 2.55 -21.22 -2.06
CA LYS A 159 1.49 -21.73 -2.95
C LYS A 159 0.09 -21.31 -2.49
N ALA A 160 -0.19 -21.37 -1.20
CA ALA A 160 -1.48 -20.96 -0.64
C ALA A 160 -1.71 -19.45 -0.80
N ALA A 161 -0.67 -18.63 -0.59
CA ALA A 161 -0.73 -17.19 -0.77
C ALA A 161 -0.97 -16.82 -2.24
N ALA A 162 -0.27 -17.45 -3.19
CA ALA A 162 -0.51 -17.25 -4.62
C ALA A 162 -1.94 -17.63 -5.01
N GLY A 163 -2.45 -18.75 -4.50
CA GLY A 163 -3.86 -19.15 -4.70
C GLY A 163 -4.86 -18.15 -4.11
N LEU A 164 -4.56 -17.56 -2.95
CA LEU A 164 -5.37 -16.51 -2.35
C LEU A 164 -5.35 -15.23 -3.20
N VAL A 165 -4.19 -14.80 -3.69
CA VAL A 165 -4.09 -13.63 -4.59
C VAL A 165 -4.92 -13.86 -5.85
N GLU A 166 -4.83 -15.04 -6.46
CA GLU A 166 -5.64 -15.38 -7.64
C GLU A 166 -7.14 -15.32 -7.34
N PHE A 167 -7.56 -15.92 -6.24
CA PHE A 167 -8.95 -15.90 -5.78
C PHE A 167 -9.51 -14.48 -5.57
N LEU A 168 -8.65 -13.53 -5.24
CA LEU A 168 -9.01 -12.13 -5.00
C LEU A 168 -9.06 -11.28 -6.26
N LYS A 169 -8.47 -11.71 -7.39
CA LYS A 169 -8.41 -10.89 -8.62
C LYS A 169 -9.78 -10.50 -9.16
N ASP A 170 -10.73 -11.42 -9.10
CA ASP A 170 -12.09 -11.22 -9.62
C ASP A 170 -13.05 -10.65 -8.56
N ARG A 171 -12.50 -10.13 -7.45
CA ARG A 171 -13.30 -9.64 -6.32
C ARG A 171 -12.89 -8.22 -5.96
N GLU A 172 -13.89 -7.35 -5.84
CA GLU A 172 -13.71 -5.94 -5.51
C GLU A 172 -13.53 -5.71 -4.00
N PHE A 173 -12.68 -6.51 -3.35
CA PHE A 173 -12.39 -6.31 -1.93
C PHE A 173 -11.42 -5.14 -1.74
N THR A 174 -11.69 -4.30 -0.74
CA THR A 174 -10.75 -3.29 -0.24
C THR A 174 -10.03 -3.86 0.97
N ILE A 175 -8.75 -4.21 0.82
CA ILE A 175 -7.94 -4.92 1.82
C ILE A 175 -6.74 -4.07 2.22
N ASN A 176 -6.60 -3.81 3.52
CA ASN A 176 -5.36 -3.35 4.15
C ASN A 176 -4.71 -4.54 4.89
N SER A 177 -3.58 -5.04 4.38
CA SER A 177 -2.83 -6.15 4.98
C SER A 177 -1.49 -5.68 5.53
N GLN A 178 -1.25 -5.95 6.80
CA GLN A 178 -0.09 -5.51 7.56
C GLN A 178 0.54 -6.69 8.30
N ALA A 179 1.85 -6.62 8.57
CA ALA A 179 2.59 -7.72 9.19
C ALA A 179 3.53 -7.25 10.31
N VAL A 180 3.69 -8.10 11.31
CA VAL A 180 4.54 -7.89 12.48
C VAL A 180 5.47 -9.08 12.64
N ARG A 181 6.77 -8.80 12.67
CA ARG A 181 7.80 -9.72 13.16
C ARG A 181 7.92 -9.53 14.66
N PHE A 182 7.44 -10.49 15.42
CA PHE A 182 7.36 -10.38 16.87
C PHE A 182 8.52 -11.14 17.51
N PHE A 183 9.47 -10.46 18.13
CA PHE A 183 10.73 -11.08 18.58
C PHE A 183 10.60 -11.62 20.00
N THR A 184 10.24 -12.90 20.13
CA THR A 184 10.22 -13.63 21.42
C THR A 184 11.58 -14.22 21.79
N SER A 185 12.51 -14.26 20.83
CA SER A 185 13.88 -14.75 20.96
C SER A 185 14.79 -14.02 19.98
N GLU A 186 16.08 -14.33 20.00
CA GLU A 186 17.06 -13.83 19.01
C GLU A 186 16.84 -14.42 17.60
N THR A 187 15.96 -15.42 17.46
CA THR A 187 15.65 -16.03 16.16
C THR A 187 14.84 -15.06 15.30
N GLN A 188 15.22 -14.94 14.02
CA GLN A 188 14.53 -14.05 13.09
C GLN A 188 13.27 -14.72 12.52
N PRO A 189 12.10 -14.05 12.58
CA PRO A 189 10.88 -14.54 11.94
C PRO A 189 11.06 -14.67 10.41
N ASP A 190 10.34 -15.61 9.78
CA ASP A 190 10.38 -15.78 8.33
C ASP A 190 9.69 -14.62 7.61
N THR A 191 10.50 -13.63 7.22
CA THR A 191 10.07 -12.45 6.45
C THR A 191 9.33 -12.84 5.17
N LYS A 192 9.77 -13.89 4.45
CA LYS A 192 9.15 -14.26 3.16
C LYS A 192 7.74 -14.80 3.37
N ALA A 193 7.56 -15.65 4.38
CA ALA A 193 6.25 -16.19 4.73
C ALA A 193 5.28 -15.08 5.17
N LEU A 194 5.73 -14.13 5.99
CA LEU A 194 4.91 -12.97 6.39
C LEU A 194 4.56 -12.06 5.19
N CYS A 195 5.54 -11.77 4.33
CA CYS A 195 5.32 -10.94 3.13
C CYS A 195 4.37 -11.59 2.12
N SER A 196 4.21 -12.92 2.15
CA SER A 196 3.27 -13.60 1.26
C SER A 196 1.84 -13.08 1.43
N LEU A 197 1.47 -12.68 2.65
CA LEU A 197 0.17 -12.06 2.96
C LEU A 197 0.15 -10.54 2.78
N LEU A 198 1.30 -9.86 2.68
CA LEU A 198 1.31 -8.43 2.31
C LEU A 198 0.88 -8.23 0.85
N GLN A 199 1.05 -9.23 -0.01
CA GLN A 199 0.66 -9.16 -1.42
C GLN A 199 -0.84 -8.94 -1.67
N ILE A 200 -1.70 -9.30 -0.71
CA ILE A 200 -3.15 -9.08 -0.83
C ILE A 200 -3.54 -7.65 -0.44
N ASN A 201 -2.62 -6.87 0.13
CA ASN A 201 -2.85 -5.46 0.41
C ASN A 201 -3.09 -4.73 -0.90
N ASN A 202 -4.18 -3.97 -0.94
CA ASN A 202 -4.55 -3.20 -2.10
C ASN A 202 -5.05 -1.80 -1.73
N THR A 203 -4.94 -1.35 -0.47
CA THR A 203 -5.46 -0.03 -0.10
C THR A 203 -4.37 0.95 0.32
N THR A 204 -3.39 0.48 1.09
CA THR A 204 -2.32 1.30 1.66
C THR A 204 -0.95 0.72 1.34
N THR A 205 0.12 1.45 1.66
CA THR A 205 1.46 0.85 1.71
C THR A 205 1.46 -0.33 2.68
N SER A 206 2.12 -1.41 2.28
CA SER A 206 2.31 -2.58 3.15
C SER A 206 3.44 -2.29 4.12
N GLN A 207 3.23 -2.58 5.39
CA GLN A 207 4.24 -2.38 6.41
C GLN A 207 4.57 -3.72 7.08
N LEU A 208 5.86 -3.93 7.25
CA LEU A 208 6.43 -5.00 8.06
C LEU A 208 7.25 -4.34 9.16
N ILE A 209 6.74 -4.40 10.40
CA ILE A 209 7.44 -3.84 11.56
C ILE A 209 7.99 -4.93 12.46
N ASP A 210 9.06 -4.59 13.17
CA ASP A 210 9.66 -5.43 14.20
C ASP A 210 9.20 -4.95 15.55
N ILE A 211 8.75 -5.87 16.38
CA ILE A 211 8.34 -5.57 17.74
C ILE A 211 9.02 -6.56 18.69
N PRO A 212 9.89 -6.08 19.61
CA PRO A 212 10.44 -6.88 20.68
C PRO A 212 9.36 -7.34 21.68
N ALA A 213 9.36 -8.62 22.04
CA ALA A 213 8.36 -9.16 22.95
C ALA A 213 8.50 -8.65 24.38
N GLU A 214 9.65 -8.10 24.75
CA GLU A 214 9.93 -7.54 26.08
C GLU A 214 9.38 -6.13 26.30
N GLU A 215 8.92 -5.44 25.24
CA GLU A 215 8.33 -4.10 25.36
C GLU A 215 7.03 -4.11 26.19
N GLU A 216 6.63 -2.94 26.69
CA GLU A 216 5.37 -2.78 27.43
C GLU A 216 4.16 -3.02 26.52
N ASN A 217 3.06 -3.54 27.10
CA ASN A 217 1.85 -3.88 26.33
C ASN A 217 1.30 -2.69 25.54
N GLU A 218 1.31 -1.52 26.16
CA GLU A 218 0.83 -0.27 25.63
C GLU A 218 1.63 0.15 24.39
N ILE A 219 2.97 0.09 24.47
CA ILE A 219 3.86 0.42 23.35
C ILE A 219 3.63 -0.53 22.17
N ILE A 220 3.57 -1.84 22.43
CA ILE A 220 3.29 -2.83 21.39
C ILE A 220 1.92 -2.56 20.75
N ALA A 221 0.90 -2.26 21.56
CA ALA A 221 -0.44 -1.98 21.07
C ALA A 221 -0.49 -0.70 20.21
N GLU A 222 0.23 0.35 20.60
CA GLU A 222 0.36 1.59 19.82
C GLU A 222 1.05 1.34 18.47
N GLN A 223 2.13 0.55 18.45
CA GLN A 223 2.82 0.18 17.21
C GLN A 223 1.93 -0.65 16.28
N ILE A 224 1.17 -1.61 16.82
CA ILE A 224 0.20 -2.38 16.01
C ILE A 224 -0.93 -1.47 15.51
N ALA A 225 -1.44 -0.57 16.34
CA ALA A 225 -2.52 0.34 15.96
C ALA A 225 -2.07 1.32 14.87
N SER A 226 -0.82 1.82 14.94
CA SER A 226 -0.30 2.81 13.98
C SER A 226 -0.27 2.28 12.54
N LEU A 227 -0.14 0.96 12.35
CA LEU A 227 -0.25 0.28 11.04
C LEU A 227 -1.61 0.54 10.34
N PHE A 228 -2.65 0.91 11.09
CA PHE A 228 -4.01 1.09 10.60
C PHE A 228 -4.61 2.48 10.86
N MET A 229 -3.91 3.37 11.57
CA MET A 229 -4.46 4.69 11.95
C MET A 229 -4.78 5.59 10.74
N SER A 230 -4.04 5.44 9.64
CA SER A 230 -4.16 6.27 8.44
C SER A 230 -4.67 5.51 7.22
N ASP A 231 -5.30 4.35 7.42
CA ASP A 231 -5.75 3.53 6.29
C ASP A 231 -7.05 4.00 5.65
N ASN A 232 -7.74 4.94 6.31
CA ASN A 232 -8.92 5.62 5.81
C ASN A 232 -10.06 4.69 5.35
N LEU A 233 -10.04 3.43 5.77
CA LEU A 233 -10.98 2.41 5.29
C LEU A 233 -12.43 2.70 5.72
N CYS A 234 -12.62 3.38 6.85
CA CYS A 234 -13.94 3.78 7.34
C CYS A 234 -14.54 4.99 6.60
N ASP A 235 -13.69 5.82 6.00
CA ASP A 235 -14.07 7.13 5.49
C ASP A 235 -14.06 7.18 3.95
N GLY A 236 -13.89 6.01 3.33
CA GLY A 236 -13.88 5.86 1.89
C GLY A 236 -15.20 6.25 1.25
N GLN A 237 -15.13 6.80 0.04
CA GLN A 237 -16.28 7.06 -0.81
C GLN A 237 -16.13 6.31 -2.13
N THR A 238 -17.21 5.76 -2.67
CA THR A 238 -17.16 5.01 -3.93
C THR A 238 -17.35 5.95 -5.11
N LEU A 239 -16.33 6.05 -5.96
CA LEU A 239 -16.44 6.55 -7.32
C LEU A 239 -17.11 5.48 -8.18
N SER A 240 -18.10 5.85 -8.96
CA SER A 240 -18.79 4.93 -9.87
C SER A 240 -19.02 5.54 -11.25
N THR A 241 -18.95 4.68 -12.26
CA THR A 241 -19.24 4.96 -13.68
C THR A 241 -20.19 3.91 -14.23
N ASP A 242 -20.91 4.23 -15.30
CA ASP A 242 -21.83 3.27 -15.95
C ASP A 242 -21.09 2.20 -16.79
N SER A 243 -19.83 2.47 -17.17
CA SER A 243 -18.95 1.58 -17.91
C SER A 243 -17.70 1.19 -17.10
N GLU A 244 -17.09 0.06 -17.46
CA GLU A 244 -15.83 -0.41 -16.86
C GLU A 244 -14.62 0.32 -17.45
N ILE A 245 -14.43 1.58 -17.04
CA ILE A 245 -13.35 2.44 -17.56
C ILE A 245 -12.30 2.78 -16.50
N ILE A 246 -12.59 2.55 -15.22
CA ILE A 246 -11.71 2.92 -14.10
C ILE A 246 -10.63 1.85 -13.94
N LEU A 247 -9.39 2.30 -13.85
CA LEU A 247 -8.22 1.48 -13.61
C LEU A 247 -7.53 2.00 -12.36
N LYS A 248 -7.49 1.20 -11.30
CA LYS A 248 -6.77 1.57 -10.08
C LYS A 248 -5.26 1.68 -10.30
N PHE A 249 -4.75 0.80 -11.17
CA PHE A 249 -3.43 0.82 -11.76
C PHE A 249 -3.53 0.52 -13.26
N PRO A 250 -2.61 1.02 -14.09
CA PRO A 250 -2.74 0.95 -15.54
C PRO A 250 -2.57 -0.48 -16.11
N TRP A 251 -2.00 -1.41 -15.34
CA TRP A 251 -1.83 -2.82 -15.70
C TRP A 251 -2.92 -3.74 -15.13
N GLU A 252 -3.93 -3.20 -14.46
CA GLU A 252 -5.05 -3.97 -13.90
C GLU A 252 -6.23 -4.06 -14.87
N THR A 253 -7.22 -4.86 -14.51
CA THR A 253 -8.50 -4.93 -15.24
C THR A 253 -9.31 -3.69 -14.90
N SER A 254 -10.06 -3.17 -15.88
CA SER A 254 -10.93 -2.03 -15.65
C SER A 254 -12.17 -2.42 -14.84
N THR A 255 -12.64 -1.50 -14.02
CA THR A 255 -13.83 -1.64 -13.17
C THR A 255 -14.75 -0.45 -13.38
N SER A 256 -16.00 -0.57 -12.95
CA SER A 256 -16.98 0.52 -12.90
C SER A 256 -16.96 1.26 -11.57
N GLN A 257 -16.21 0.77 -10.59
CA GLN A 257 -16.15 1.34 -9.24
C GLN A 257 -14.73 1.42 -8.70
N LEU A 258 -14.46 2.45 -7.90
CA LEU A 258 -13.22 2.63 -7.16
C LEU A 258 -13.51 3.24 -5.79
N THR A 259 -12.97 2.63 -4.74
CA THR A 259 -12.99 3.24 -3.41
C THR A 259 -11.94 4.35 -3.35
N LEU A 260 -12.39 5.58 -3.09
CA LEU A 260 -11.56 6.75 -2.85
C LEU A 260 -11.38 6.95 -1.35
N VAL A 261 -10.17 7.30 -0.93
CA VAL A 261 -9.85 7.64 0.47
C VAL A 261 -9.78 9.17 0.65
N PRO A 262 -9.95 9.72 1.86
CA PRO A 262 -9.67 11.12 2.13
C PRO A 262 -8.22 11.49 1.73
N GLY A 263 -8.08 12.68 1.15
CA GLY A 263 -6.83 13.13 0.53
C GLY A 263 -6.89 13.08 -1.00
N GLU A 264 -5.72 13.06 -1.62
CA GLU A 264 -5.57 13.01 -3.07
C GLU A 264 -5.61 11.56 -3.56
N ASN A 265 -6.47 11.29 -4.54
CA ASN A 265 -6.61 9.99 -5.17
C ASN A 265 -6.21 10.10 -6.64
N VAL A 266 -5.27 9.25 -7.05
CA VAL A 266 -4.78 9.17 -8.43
C VAL A 266 -5.06 7.77 -8.98
N PHE A 267 -5.72 7.73 -10.14
CA PHE A 267 -6.13 6.52 -10.85
C PHE A 267 -6.10 6.75 -12.36
N TRP A 268 -6.40 5.72 -13.14
CA TRP A 268 -6.38 5.74 -14.60
C TRP A 268 -7.78 5.53 -15.15
N LEU A 269 -8.00 6.07 -16.34
CA LEU A 269 -9.22 5.91 -17.11
C LEU A 269 -8.87 5.55 -18.55
N LYS A 270 -9.55 4.55 -19.12
CA LYS A 270 -9.38 4.12 -20.52
C LYS A 270 -9.98 5.09 -21.54
N GLU A 271 -10.89 5.94 -21.10
CA GLU A 271 -11.57 6.93 -21.91
C GLU A 271 -12.17 8.01 -21.00
N ILE A 272 -12.57 9.13 -21.59
CA ILE A 272 -13.34 10.14 -20.86
C ILE A 272 -14.73 9.54 -20.57
N PRO A 273 -15.20 9.56 -19.31
CA PRO A 273 -16.54 9.08 -18.98
C PRO A 273 -17.59 9.80 -19.84
N SER A 274 -18.39 9.04 -20.59
CA SER A 274 -19.44 9.58 -21.45
C SER A 274 -20.75 9.86 -20.69
N ASP A 275 -20.93 9.20 -19.55
CA ASP A 275 -22.12 9.26 -18.68
C ASP A 275 -21.82 9.94 -17.31
N GLU A 276 -22.80 9.92 -16.39
CA GLU A 276 -22.72 10.52 -15.05
C GLU A 276 -21.71 9.76 -14.16
N ILE A 277 -20.46 10.23 -14.13
CA ILE A 277 -19.52 9.83 -13.08
C ILE A 277 -19.93 10.45 -11.75
N LYS A 278 -20.06 9.62 -10.70
CA LYS A 278 -20.58 10.06 -9.41
C LYS A 278 -19.80 9.49 -8.23
N ILE A 279 -19.81 10.25 -7.13
CA ILE A 279 -19.37 9.77 -5.81
C ILE A 279 -20.62 9.57 -4.95
N GLY A 280 -20.92 8.30 -4.65
CA GLY A 280 -22.21 7.94 -4.07
C GLY A 280 -23.36 8.30 -5.01
N GLU A 281 -24.17 9.30 -4.64
CA GLU A 281 -25.24 9.83 -5.49
C GLU A 281 -24.95 11.25 -6.00
N GLU A 282 -23.78 11.82 -5.68
CA GLU A 282 -23.42 13.18 -6.08
C GLU A 282 -22.65 13.16 -7.41
N PRO A 283 -23.12 13.88 -8.45
CA PRO A 283 -22.40 13.99 -9.71
C PRO A 283 -21.11 14.77 -9.51
N ILE A 284 -20.09 14.45 -10.31
CA ILE A 284 -18.77 15.09 -10.27
C ILE A 284 -18.61 16.00 -11.48
N ASN A 285 -18.02 17.18 -11.28
CA ASN A 285 -17.60 18.02 -12.40
C ASN A 285 -16.28 17.51 -12.98
N ILE A 286 -16.26 17.21 -14.28
CA ILE A 286 -15.07 16.75 -14.99
C ILE A 286 -14.33 17.96 -15.56
N VAL A 287 -13.08 18.12 -15.18
CA VAL A 287 -12.18 19.17 -15.67
C VAL A 287 -11.09 18.51 -16.50
N THR A 288 -11.14 18.68 -17.82
CA THR A 288 -10.07 18.22 -18.71
C THR A 288 -8.92 19.21 -18.68
N GLU A 289 -7.78 18.75 -18.19
CA GLU A 289 -6.55 19.51 -18.05
C GLU A 289 -5.76 19.55 -19.38
N THR A 290 -4.73 20.40 -19.44
CA THR A 290 -3.79 20.37 -20.55
C THR A 290 -3.07 19.03 -20.61
N PRO A 291 -2.60 18.59 -21.81
CA PRO A 291 -1.78 17.40 -21.95
C PRO A 291 -0.65 17.35 -20.94
N LEU A 292 -0.42 16.16 -20.41
CA LEU A 292 0.49 15.92 -19.31
C LEU A 292 1.94 16.16 -19.75
N THR A 293 2.72 16.85 -18.92
CA THR A 293 4.17 17.03 -19.11
C THR A 293 4.91 16.13 -18.14
N LEU A 294 6.15 15.75 -18.42
CA LEU A 294 6.92 14.89 -17.50
C LEU A 294 7.01 15.46 -16.07
N PRO A 295 7.28 16.78 -15.85
CA PRO A 295 7.26 17.33 -14.50
C PRO A 295 5.88 17.26 -13.82
N LYS A 296 4.79 17.51 -14.56
CA LYS A 296 3.42 17.40 -14.02
C LYS A 296 3.09 15.94 -13.68
N PHE A 297 3.56 14.99 -14.50
CA PHE A 297 3.43 13.55 -14.25
C PHE A 297 4.09 13.15 -12.95
N GLN A 298 5.36 13.53 -12.78
CA GLN A 298 6.13 13.20 -11.58
C GLN A 298 5.48 13.78 -10.33
N ALA A 299 5.04 15.05 -10.37
CA ALA A 299 4.34 15.68 -9.25
C ALA A 299 3.01 15.00 -8.92
N LEU A 300 2.20 14.69 -9.94
CA LEU A 300 0.92 14.00 -9.76
C LEU A 300 1.10 12.59 -9.17
N MET A 301 2.18 11.92 -9.56
CA MET A 301 2.43 10.54 -9.19
C MET A 301 3.17 10.38 -7.85
N GLU A 302 3.76 11.44 -7.29
CA GLU A 302 4.66 11.39 -6.12
C GLU A 302 4.13 10.47 -4.99
N GLY A 303 2.90 10.69 -4.53
CA GLY A 303 2.30 9.85 -3.48
C GLY A 303 2.04 8.40 -3.91
N LYS A 304 1.66 8.18 -5.17
CA LYS A 304 1.39 6.85 -5.73
C LYS A 304 2.68 6.07 -6.00
N LEU A 305 3.77 6.74 -6.31
CA LEU A 305 5.08 6.12 -6.55
C LEU A 305 5.61 5.42 -5.32
N PHE A 306 5.45 6.03 -4.14
CA PHE A 306 5.86 5.41 -2.89
C PHE A 306 5.14 4.07 -2.68
N TYR A 307 3.83 4.04 -2.91
CA TYR A 307 3.04 2.81 -2.88
C TYR A 307 3.55 1.77 -3.89
N ILE A 308 3.80 2.18 -5.14
CA ILE A 308 4.22 1.27 -6.22
C ILE A 308 5.58 0.67 -5.91
N VAL A 309 6.52 1.48 -5.41
CA VAL A 309 7.86 1.03 -5.01
C VAL A 309 7.76 0.03 -3.86
N ASP A 310 7.00 0.34 -2.81
CA ASP A 310 6.79 -0.59 -1.70
C ASP A 310 6.17 -1.91 -2.17
N HIS A 311 5.12 -1.84 -2.99
CA HIS A 311 4.48 -3.01 -3.56
C HIS A 311 5.45 -3.85 -4.40
N MET A 312 6.31 -3.22 -5.20
CA MET A 312 7.36 -3.91 -5.95
C MET A 312 8.38 -4.58 -5.03
N LYS A 313 8.77 -3.95 -3.92
CA LYS A 313 9.68 -4.56 -2.94
C LYS A 313 9.06 -5.81 -2.29
N VAL A 314 7.78 -5.75 -1.93
CA VAL A 314 7.03 -6.92 -1.42
C VAL A 314 7.02 -8.04 -2.46
N LEU A 315 6.66 -7.73 -3.71
CA LEU A 315 6.68 -8.71 -4.80
C LEU A 315 8.08 -9.31 -5.02
N LYS A 316 9.13 -8.50 -4.88
CA LYS A 316 10.52 -8.94 -5.05
C LYS A 316 10.96 -9.89 -3.92
N VAL A 317 10.59 -9.60 -2.68
CA VAL A 317 10.85 -10.48 -1.53
C VAL A 317 10.13 -11.82 -1.69
N VAL A 318 8.91 -11.80 -2.22
CA VAL A 318 8.13 -13.00 -2.53
C VAL A 318 8.76 -13.80 -3.67
N GLY A 319 9.17 -13.13 -4.75
CA GLY A 319 9.99 -13.72 -5.82
C GLY A 319 9.36 -14.90 -6.56
N THR A 320 8.03 -14.99 -6.63
CA THR A 320 7.35 -15.98 -7.49
C THR A 320 7.38 -15.52 -8.95
N GLU A 321 7.08 -16.44 -9.88
CA GLU A 321 6.98 -16.11 -11.31
C GLU A 321 5.90 -15.05 -11.56
N GLU A 322 4.74 -15.17 -10.90
CA GLU A 322 3.66 -14.18 -11.04
C GLU A 322 4.06 -12.81 -10.51
N ALA A 323 4.81 -12.77 -9.40
CA ALA A 323 5.32 -11.53 -8.82
C ALA A 323 6.32 -10.84 -9.76
N ASN A 324 7.25 -11.60 -10.36
CA ASN A 324 8.19 -11.09 -11.35
C ASN A 324 7.50 -10.58 -12.62
N ASN A 325 6.49 -11.30 -13.12
CA ASN A 325 5.70 -10.86 -14.27
C ASN A 325 4.93 -9.56 -13.96
N LYS A 326 4.45 -9.37 -12.72
CA LYS A 326 3.80 -8.13 -12.30
C LYS A 326 4.79 -6.96 -12.22
N ILE A 327 6.00 -7.20 -11.71
CA ILE A 327 7.10 -6.21 -11.70
C ILE A 327 7.46 -5.78 -13.14
N GLU A 328 7.61 -6.72 -14.07
CA GLU A 328 7.94 -6.40 -15.46
C GLU A 328 6.88 -5.50 -16.12
N LYS A 329 5.60 -5.79 -15.90
CA LYS A 329 4.49 -4.95 -16.39
C LYS A 329 4.54 -3.54 -15.81
N MET A 330 4.86 -3.39 -14.52
CA MET A 330 5.01 -2.08 -13.86
C MET A 330 6.14 -1.27 -14.51
N VAL A 331 7.33 -1.85 -14.63
CA VAL A 331 8.50 -1.20 -15.24
C VAL A 331 8.20 -0.78 -16.68
N LYS A 332 7.67 -1.70 -17.49
CA LYS A 332 7.35 -1.44 -18.89
C LYS A 332 6.34 -0.31 -19.08
N TYR A 333 5.33 -0.24 -18.21
CA TYR A 333 4.35 0.85 -18.25
C TYR A 333 5.04 2.20 -18.06
N PHE A 334 5.84 2.37 -17.00
CA PHE A 334 6.51 3.64 -16.73
C PHE A 334 7.55 4.01 -17.80
N GLN A 335 8.29 3.03 -18.32
CA GLN A 335 9.21 3.24 -19.45
C GLN A 335 8.47 3.82 -20.67
N ASN A 336 7.36 3.20 -21.06
CA ASN A 336 6.57 3.67 -22.20
C ASN A 336 5.99 5.06 -21.93
N THR A 337 5.38 5.27 -20.76
CA THR A 337 4.79 6.56 -20.38
C THR A 337 5.81 7.69 -20.42
N GLU A 338 7.01 7.48 -19.87
CA GLU A 338 8.04 8.52 -19.87
C GLU A 338 8.57 8.80 -21.29
N ASN A 339 8.71 7.77 -22.14
CA ASN A 339 9.10 7.96 -23.53
C ASN A 339 8.04 8.78 -24.31
N ASP A 340 6.76 8.47 -24.12
CA ASP A 340 5.65 9.20 -24.77
C ASP A 340 5.60 10.68 -24.33
N LEU A 341 5.91 10.96 -23.06
CA LEU A 341 5.98 12.31 -22.52
C LEU A 341 7.24 13.07 -22.96
N GLU A 342 8.36 12.38 -23.22
CA GLU A 342 9.61 12.98 -23.68
C GLU A 342 9.57 13.44 -25.13
N ASP A 343 8.89 12.68 -26.00
CA ASP A 343 8.73 13.05 -27.42
C ASP A 343 7.93 14.36 -27.59
N SER A 344 7.18 14.74 -26.56
CA SER A 344 6.40 15.98 -26.51
C SER A 344 7.19 17.20 -26.03
N PHE A 345 8.43 17.04 -25.52
CA PHE A 345 9.22 18.12 -24.89
C PHE A 345 10.57 18.40 -25.59
N ASN A 346 10.88 19.68 -25.83
CA ASN A 346 12.15 20.11 -26.42
C ASN A 346 13.35 19.65 -25.59
N ASN A 347 14.39 19.14 -26.27
CA ASN A 347 15.55 18.40 -25.73
C ASN A 347 16.41 19.08 -24.64
N GLU A 348 16.16 20.34 -24.24
CA GLU A 348 17.12 21.12 -23.42
C GLU A 348 17.06 20.87 -21.90
N VAL A 349 16.04 20.19 -21.36
CA VAL A 349 15.89 19.96 -19.90
C VAL A 349 16.23 18.51 -19.47
N LYS A 350 16.72 17.68 -20.39
CA LYS A 350 16.87 16.21 -20.18
C LYS A 350 17.97 15.78 -19.19
N ALA A 351 18.84 16.67 -18.72
CA ALA A 351 20.10 16.26 -18.09
C ALA A 351 20.04 15.97 -16.58
N THR A 352 18.94 16.24 -15.87
CA THR A 352 18.99 16.24 -14.38
C THR A 352 17.83 15.56 -13.66
N GLN A 353 16.76 15.16 -14.35
CA GLN A 353 15.65 14.46 -13.72
C GLN A 353 15.84 12.95 -13.83
N ARG A 354 15.91 12.26 -12.67
CA ARG A 354 15.84 10.79 -12.64
C ARG A 354 14.49 10.35 -13.18
N LYS A 355 14.52 9.41 -14.11
CA LYS A 355 13.30 8.76 -14.60
C LYS A 355 12.75 7.84 -13.52
N ILE A 356 11.43 7.84 -13.36
CA ILE A 356 10.74 6.88 -12.50
C ILE A 356 11.05 5.46 -12.98
N ALA A 357 11.06 5.25 -14.30
CA ALA A 357 11.40 3.96 -14.88
C ALA A 357 12.77 3.44 -14.45
N ASP A 358 13.77 4.31 -14.29
CA ASP A 358 15.12 3.91 -13.87
C ASP A 358 15.08 3.36 -12.43
N ILE A 359 14.38 4.05 -11.53
CA ILE A 359 14.18 3.61 -10.14
C ILE A 359 13.52 2.24 -10.09
N LEU A 360 12.45 2.05 -10.87
CA LEU A 360 11.73 0.77 -10.90
C LEU A 360 12.56 -0.35 -11.55
N THR A 361 13.39 -0.01 -12.55
CA THR A 361 14.30 -0.95 -13.21
C THR A 361 15.38 -1.44 -12.23
N VAL A 362 15.95 -0.54 -11.43
CA VAL A 362 16.93 -0.93 -10.38
C VAL A 362 16.32 -1.95 -9.42
N ILE A 363 15.09 -1.73 -8.95
CA ILE A 363 14.38 -2.66 -8.07
C ILE A 363 14.11 -4.00 -8.79
N ALA A 364 13.68 -3.94 -10.05
CA ALA A 364 13.37 -5.12 -10.85
C ALA A 364 14.61 -5.99 -11.12
N ASP A 365 15.75 -5.37 -11.43
CA ASP A 365 17.01 -6.03 -11.76
C ASP A 365 17.85 -6.43 -10.53
N ASP A 366 17.41 -6.07 -9.33
CA ASP A 366 18.11 -6.42 -8.10
C ASP A 366 18.05 -7.94 -7.83
N LYS A 367 19.02 -8.66 -8.41
CA LYS A 367 19.20 -10.10 -8.21
C LYS A 367 19.74 -10.44 -6.83
N THR A 368 20.13 -9.44 -6.02
CA THR A 368 20.67 -9.69 -4.68
C THR A 368 19.56 -10.04 -3.71
N VAL A 369 18.35 -9.46 -3.87
CA VAL A 369 17.20 -9.66 -2.96
C VAL A 369 16.85 -11.14 -2.77
N THR A 370 16.95 -11.96 -3.82
CA THR A 370 16.63 -13.40 -3.72
C THR A 370 17.59 -14.13 -2.79
N ASN A 371 18.85 -13.67 -2.72
CA ASN A 371 19.93 -14.25 -1.93
C ASN A 371 20.01 -13.71 -0.50
N LEU A 372 19.24 -12.67 -0.17
CA LEU A 372 19.19 -12.09 1.17
C LEU A 372 18.56 -13.05 2.19
N ASN A 373 19.08 -13.03 3.41
CA ASN A 373 18.47 -13.71 4.56
C ASN A 373 17.22 -12.95 5.07
N SER A 374 16.52 -13.50 6.06
CA SER A 374 15.25 -12.92 6.56
C SER A 374 15.41 -11.52 7.13
N ALA A 375 16.45 -11.23 7.92
CA ALA A 375 16.72 -9.86 8.40
C ALA A 375 17.01 -8.91 7.25
N GLN A 376 17.90 -9.28 6.33
CA GLN A 376 18.26 -8.44 5.19
C GLN A 376 17.05 -8.15 4.29
N LYS A 377 16.14 -9.11 4.10
CA LYS A 377 14.89 -8.90 3.35
C LYS A 377 13.96 -7.91 4.04
N ALA A 378 13.87 -7.96 5.37
CA ALA A 378 13.06 -6.99 6.07
C ALA A 378 13.70 -5.61 6.09
N GLU A 379 15.02 -5.54 6.18
CA GLU A 379 15.73 -4.28 6.05
C GLU A 379 15.50 -3.67 4.65
N TYR A 380 15.59 -4.48 3.60
CA TYR A 380 15.24 -4.06 2.23
C TYR A 380 13.81 -3.49 2.10
N LEU A 381 12.85 -4.07 2.82
CA LEU A 381 11.47 -3.56 2.87
C LEU A 381 11.37 -2.25 3.67
N ARG A 382 12.16 -2.10 4.73
CA ARG A 382 12.14 -0.94 5.63
C ARG A 382 12.94 0.25 5.15
N GLU A 383 14.03 0.01 4.42
CA GLU A 383 14.84 1.05 3.82
C GLU A 383 13.91 1.87 2.92
N SER A 384 13.37 2.96 3.47
CA SER A 384 12.60 3.92 2.71
C SER A 384 13.47 4.29 1.53
N SER A 385 12.91 4.29 0.34
CA SER A 385 13.61 4.66 -0.88
C SER A 385 14.33 6.01 -0.68
N LEU A 386 15.57 6.00 -0.21
CA LEU A 386 16.51 7.14 -0.16
C LEU A 386 16.77 7.68 -1.59
N LEU A 387 16.16 7.03 -2.59
CA LEU A 387 16.16 7.31 -4.01
C LEU A 387 15.51 8.64 -4.39
N THR A 388 14.74 9.31 -3.51
CA THR A 388 14.19 10.64 -3.78
C THR A 388 15.11 11.80 -3.38
N GLU A 389 16.12 11.60 -2.52
CA GLU A 389 16.91 12.74 -1.98
C GLU A 389 18.42 12.70 -2.27
N GLN A 390 19.03 11.55 -2.60
CA GLN A 390 20.49 11.49 -2.79
C GLN A 390 20.93 11.37 -4.27
N PRO A 391 21.99 12.11 -4.71
CA PRO A 391 22.57 12.02 -6.06
C PRO A 391 23.05 10.61 -6.44
N ILE A 392 23.14 10.33 -7.75
CA ILE A 392 23.47 8.99 -8.32
C ILE A 392 24.86 8.49 -7.89
N GLU A 393 25.80 9.40 -7.70
CA GLU A 393 27.19 9.08 -7.36
C GLU A 393 27.31 8.44 -5.97
N GLU A 394 26.51 8.89 -4.99
CA GLU A 394 26.47 8.37 -3.62
C GLU A 394 25.79 6.99 -3.54
N GLN A 395 24.77 6.75 -4.38
CA GLN A 395 24.00 5.48 -4.35
C GLN A 395 24.72 4.33 -5.06
N ALA A 396 25.53 4.63 -6.07
CA ALA A 396 26.46 3.67 -6.65
C ALA A 396 27.49 3.22 -5.60
N GLU A 397 27.98 4.14 -4.75
CA GLU A 397 28.87 3.82 -3.63
C GLU A 397 28.20 2.97 -2.55
N ILE A 398 26.96 3.29 -2.14
CA ILE A 398 26.21 2.49 -1.14
C ILE A 398 25.93 1.07 -1.64
N SER A 399 25.55 0.92 -2.92
CA SER A 399 25.34 -0.39 -3.55
C SER A 399 26.63 -1.20 -3.64
N THR A 400 27.78 -0.55 -3.86
CA THR A 400 29.10 -1.21 -3.81
C THR A 400 29.57 -1.53 -2.39
N ASN A 401 29.19 -0.73 -1.38
CA ASN A 401 29.58 -0.94 0.02
C ASN A 401 28.90 -2.16 0.67
N PHE A 402 27.72 -2.57 0.20
CA PHE A 402 27.11 -3.84 0.59
C PHE A 402 27.85 -5.08 0.06
N THR A 403 28.73 -4.91 -0.93
CA THR A 403 29.54 -6.02 -1.48
C THR A 403 30.98 -6.05 -0.98
N ASN A 404 31.47 -5.02 -0.27
CA ASN A 404 32.86 -4.96 0.17
C ASN A 404 33.02 -4.41 1.60
N THR A 405 33.09 -5.30 2.58
CA THR A 405 33.84 -5.01 3.82
C THR A 405 35.35 -5.05 3.52
N LYS A 406 35.92 -3.89 3.14
CA LYS A 406 37.30 -3.38 3.34
C LYS A 406 37.77 -2.58 2.11
N THR A 407 37.82 -1.24 2.21
CA THR A 407 39.05 -0.40 2.30
C THR A 407 38.70 1.09 2.15
N ASP A 408 39.44 1.94 2.86
CA ASP A 408 39.34 3.40 2.99
C ASP A 408 39.43 4.19 1.68
N TYR A 409 38.63 5.27 1.55
CA TYR A 409 39.03 6.54 0.92
C TYR A 409 38.26 7.71 1.54
N ALA A 410 38.97 8.79 1.86
CA ALA A 410 38.43 10.01 2.47
C ALA A 410 38.18 11.08 1.39
N ILE A 411 36.92 11.49 1.24
CA ILE A 411 36.53 12.74 0.59
C ILE A 411 36.17 13.73 1.71
N SER A 412 36.66 14.98 1.62
CA SER A 412 36.51 15.94 2.70
C SER A 412 35.09 16.52 2.76
N GLU A 413 34.46 16.46 3.93
CA GLU A 413 33.10 16.97 4.22
C GLU A 413 32.87 18.44 3.82
N ARG A 414 33.95 19.21 3.57
CA ARG A 414 33.88 20.62 3.16
C ARG A 414 33.37 20.81 1.73
N ASP A 415 33.59 19.86 0.83
CA ASP A 415 33.21 20.01 -0.57
C ASP A 415 31.72 19.68 -0.79
N ILE A 416 31.15 18.82 0.07
CA ILE A 416 29.75 18.42 0.03
C ILE A 416 28.83 19.55 0.52
N ILE A 417 29.23 20.25 1.60
CA ILE A 417 28.44 21.36 2.17
C ILE A 417 28.33 22.53 1.17
N PHE A 418 29.36 22.78 0.34
CA PHE A 418 29.34 23.87 -0.63
C PHE A 418 28.42 23.59 -1.85
N LEU A 419 28.26 22.31 -2.22
CA LEU A 419 27.38 21.91 -3.33
C LEU A 419 25.90 21.93 -2.92
N VAL A 420 25.58 21.51 -1.69
CA VAL A 420 24.20 21.51 -1.18
C VAL A 420 23.67 22.95 -0.98
N LEU A 421 24.52 23.85 -0.48
CA LEU A 421 24.15 25.25 -0.27
C LEU A 421 23.96 26.03 -1.58
N SER A 422 24.72 25.71 -2.63
CA SER A 422 24.56 26.37 -3.93
C SER A 422 23.28 25.93 -4.66
N PHE A 423 22.85 24.69 -4.47
CA PHE A 423 21.59 24.17 -5.02
C PHE A 423 20.35 24.80 -4.35
N PHE A 424 20.37 24.95 -3.02
CA PHE A 424 19.28 25.61 -2.28
C PHE A 424 19.15 27.11 -2.60
N LEU A 425 20.27 27.81 -2.81
CA LEU A 425 20.23 29.22 -3.23
C LEU A 425 19.63 29.39 -4.63
N ALA A 426 19.90 28.48 -5.56
CA ALA A 426 19.31 28.52 -6.91
C ALA A 426 17.78 28.30 -6.88
N MET A 427 17.30 27.39 -6.03
CA MET A 427 15.87 27.13 -5.84
C MET A 427 15.11 28.28 -5.20
N ILE A 428 15.73 29.02 -4.28
CA ILE A 428 15.11 30.21 -3.67
C ILE A 428 15.01 31.36 -4.68
N VAL A 429 16.01 31.55 -5.54
CA VAL A 429 15.99 32.62 -6.55
C VAL A 429 14.91 32.37 -7.62
N ILE A 430 14.65 31.11 -7.99
CA ILE A 430 13.58 30.75 -8.96
C ILE A 430 12.18 30.89 -8.36
N LYS A 431 12.03 30.87 -7.03
CA LYS A 431 10.71 31.01 -6.37
C LYS A 431 10.32 32.48 -6.12
N TYR A 432 11.26 33.42 -6.29
CA TYR A 432 11.07 34.85 -6.00
C TYR A 432 11.30 35.77 -7.21
N PHE A 433 11.47 35.21 -8.40
CA PHE A 433 11.41 35.87 -9.70
C PHE A 433 10.40 35.15 -10.58
#